data_AF-A0A940HWL8-F1
#
_entry.id   AF-A0A940HWL8-F1
#
_cell.length_a   1.000
_cell.length_b   1.000
_cell.length_c   1.000
_cell.angle_alpha   90.00
_cell.angle_beta   90.00
_cell.angle_gamma   90.00
#
_symmetry.space_group_name_H-M   'P 1'
#
loop_
_entity.id
_entity.type
_entity.pdbx_description
1 polymer ?
#
loop_
_entity_poly.entity_id
_entity_poly.type
_entity_poly.pdbx_seq_one_letter_code
_entity_poly.pdbx_strand_id
1 'polypeptide(L)'
;MYKAPVEKDNSRKFRLFCLEHIKIFNKNWNYFSDMNESEIEYFIKSDLTWHKPTKSFGSSENFFNILWGNALEDKLNIFKNSNHKDFKKTNLSEKDRYALEILGLKCETKWSDIQKKFKTLVKKYHPDKNHGSKKYEDILKKVTLAYSQLKLSINKIK
;
A
#
# COMPACT_ATOMS: atom_id res chain seq x y z
N MET A 1 32.74 32.40 7.60
CA MET A 1 33.22 31.09 7.09
C MET A 1 32.03 30.31 6.58
N TYR A 2 32.19 29.58 5.47
CA TYR A 2 31.13 28.84 4.79
C TYR A 2 31.42 27.34 4.83
N LYS A 3 30.38 26.52 5.03
CA LYS A 3 30.49 25.05 5.07
C LYS A 3 30.28 24.48 3.67
N ALA A 4 31.12 23.53 3.30
CA ALA A 4 30.96 22.73 2.09
C ALA A 4 31.04 21.24 2.43
N PRO A 5 30.20 20.40 1.81
CA PRO A 5 30.25 18.95 2.02
C PRO A 5 31.57 18.37 1.51
N VAL A 6 32.07 17.34 2.20
CA VAL A 6 33.26 16.60 1.74
C VAL A 6 32.88 15.47 0.78
N GLU A 7 31.70 14.89 0.98
CA GLU A 7 31.18 13.76 0.22
C GLU A 7 29.71 14.03 -0.13
N LYS A 8 29.24 13.44 -1.23
CA LYS A 8 27.88 13.62 -1.76
C LYS A 8 26.78 13.20 -0.78
N ASP A 9 26.91 12.03 -0.16
CA ASP A 9 25.81 11.40 0.57
C ASP A 9 26.06 11.39 2.07
N ASN A 10 25.07 11.91 2.81
CA ASN A 10 24.89 11.74 4.25
C ASN A 10 26.13 11.96 5.13
N SER A 11 27.10 12.74 4.64
CA SER A 11 28.32 13.04 5.36
C SER A 11 28.04 14.18 6.34
N ARG A 12 28.21 13.92 7.63
CA ARG A 12 28.22 14.99 8.66
C ARG A 12 29.54 15.77 8.67
N LYS A 13 30.41 15.50 7.70
CA LYS A 13 31.75 16.07 7.58
C LYS A 13 31.70 17.25 6.61
N PHE A 14 32.12 18.41 7.10
CA PHE A 14 32.17 19.64 6.31
C PHE A 14 33.56 20.24 6.37
N ARG A 15 34.01 20.80 5.24
CA ARG A 15 35.17 21.69 5.20
C ARG A 15 34.69 23.14 5.34
N LEU A 16 35.50 23.98 5.98
CA LEU A 16 35.22 25.40 6.16
C LEU A 16 36.09 26.21 5.19
N PHE A 17 35.43 27.08 4.41
CA PHE A 17 36.07 27.94 3.43
C PHE A 17 35.80 29.42 3.72
N CYS A 18 36.67 30.30 3.20
CA CYS A 18 36.36 31.72 3.07
C CYS A 18 35.43 31.97 1.86
N LEU A 19 34.94 33.21 1.70
CA LEU A 19 33.98 33.59 0.65
C LEU A 19 34.50 33.30 -0.77
N GLU A 20 35.79 33.50 -1.01
CA GLU A 20 36.39 33.32 -2.33
C GLU A 20 36.53 31.84 -2.69
N HIS A 21 37.04 31.03 -1.76
CA HIS A 21 37.22 29.59 -1.98
C HIS A 21 35.91 28.81 -2.06
N ILE A 22 34.85 29.22 -1.34
CA ILE A 22 33.55 28.55 -1.48
C ILE A 22 32.93 28.76 -2.86
N LYS A 23 33.17 29.91 -3.50
CA LYS A 23 32.71 30.16 -4.88
C LYS A 23 33.41 29.24 -5.88
N ILE A 24 34.72 29.05 -5.72
CA ILE A 24 35.51 28.11 -6.54
C ILE A 24 35.00 26.68 -6.33
N PHE A 25 34.77 26.29 -5.07
CA PHE A 25 34.23 24.98 -4.74
C PHE A 25 32.86 24.75 -5.40
N ASN A 26 31.89 25.64 -5.20
CA ASN A 26 30.54 25.50 -5.75
C ASN A 26 30.54 25.48 -7.29
N LYS A 27 31.47 26.17 -7.94
CA LYS A 27 31.60 26.16 -9.41
C LYS A 27 32.08 24.80 -9.93
N ASN A 28 32.97 24.14 -9.20
CA ASN A 28 33.57 22.86 -9.60
C ASN A 28 32.81 21.65 -9.05
N TRP A 29 31.89 21.85 -8.10
CA TRP A 29 31.16 20.78 -7.46
C TRP A 29 30.02 20.27 -8.35
N ASN A 30 30.11 19.02 -8.78
CA ASN A 30 29.02 18.31 -9.43
C ASN A 30 28.59 17.12 -8.56
N TYR A 31 27.35 17.18 -8.06
CA TYR A 31 26.79 16.11 -7.22
C TYR A 31 26.65 14.76 -7.98
N PHE A 32 26.46 14.82 -9.30
CA PHE A 32 26.21 13.65 -10.17
C PHE A 32 27.46 13.19 -10.94
N SER A 33 28.67 13.60 -10.55
CA SER A 33 29.91 13.31 -11.30
C SER A 33 30.15 11.82 -11.55
N ASP A 34 29.73 10.97 -10.60
CA ASP A 34 29.96 9.52 -10.62
C ASP A 34 28.71 8.73 -11.00
N MET A 35 27.63 9.40 -11.41
CA MET A 35 26.36 8.76 -11.76
C MET A 35 26.18 8.68 -13.28
N ASN A 36 25.67 7.55 -13.75
CA ASN A 36 25.24 7.41 -15.13
C ASN A 36 23.87 8.08 -15.36
N GLU A 37 23.48 8.27 -16.62
CA GLU A 37 22.22 8.93 -16.98
C GLU A 37 20.98 8.24 -16.37
N SER A 38 20.96 6.91 -16.33
CA SER A 38 19.86 6.14 -15.74
C SER A 38 19.77 6.30 -14.21
N GLU A 39 20.90 6.43 -13.52
CA GLU A 39 20.96 6.70 -12.09
C GLU A 39 20.50 8.12 -11.76
N ILE A 40 20.86 9.10 -12.60
CA ILE A 40 20.38 10.48 -12.49
C ILE A 40 18.85 10.52 -12.70
N GLU A 41 18.34 9.85 -13.74
CA GLU A 41 16.90 9.76 -13.99
C GLU A 41 16.17 9.09 -12.82
N TYR A 42 16.71 7.99 -12.29
CA TYR A 42 16.17 7.33 -11.11
C TYR A 42 16.16 8.25 -9.89
N PHE A 43 17.24 8.99 -9.65
CA PHE A 43 17.35 9.93 -8.54
C PHE A 43 16.25 11.00 -8.63
N ILE A 44 16.10 11.64 -9.79
CA ILE A 44 15.05 12.64 -10.08
C ILE A 44 13.66 12.04 -9.87
N LYS A 45 13.42 10.83 -10.38
CA LYS A 45 12.12 10.15 -10.24
C LYS A 45 11.81 9.83 -8.78
N SER A 46 12.81 9.44 -7.99
CA SER A 46 12.65 9.09 -6.58
C SER A 46 12.49 10.31 -5.67
N ASP A 47 12.96 11.49 -6.08
CA ASP A 47 12.77 12.74 -5.36
C ASP A 47 11.27 13.10 -5.26
N LEU A 48 10.47 12.73 -6.27
CA LEU A 48 9.00 12.84 -6.24
C LEU A 48 8.35 12.16 -5.02
N THR A 49 8.98 11.11 -4.49
CA THR A 49 8.49 10.36 -3.33
C THR A 49 9.34 10.57 -2.08
N TRP A 50 10.15 11.65 -2.04
CA TRP A 50 11.08 11.94 -0.94
C TRP A 50 12.05 10.77 -0.69
N HIS A 51 12.44 10.09 -1.77
CA HIS A 51 13.22 8.84 -1.74
C HIS A 51 12.61 7.75 -0.85
N LYS A 52 11.32 7.84 -0.50
CA LYS A 52 10.63 6.78 0.24
C LYS A 52 10.36 5.62 -0.71
N PRO A 53 10.64 4.37 -0.29
CA PRO A 53 10.32 3.21 -1.10
C PRO A 53 8.81 3.13 -1.30
N THR A 54 8.35 3.25 -2.53
CA THR A 54 6.94 3.07 -2.88
C THR A 54 6.73 1.69 -3.45
N LYS A 55 5.67 1.03 -3.00
CA LYS A 55 5.24 -0.25 -3.57
C LYS A 55 4.24 0.07 -4.67
N SER A 56 4.39 -0.56 -5.85
CA SER A 56 3.39 -0.44 -6.90
C SER A 56 2.02 -0.82 -6.34
N PHE A 57 1.01 0.00 -6.61
CA PHE A 57 -0.37 -0.23 -6.16
C PHE A 57 -0.91 -1.61 -6.62
N GLY A 58 -0.37 -2.17 -7.70
CA GLY A 58 -0.67 -3.50 -8.21
C GLY A 58 0.36 -4.58 -7.90
N SER A 59 1.35 -4.34 -7.02
CA SER A 59 2.34 -5.37 -6.69
C SER A 59 1.69 -6.54 -5.93
N SER A 60 1.75 -7.73 -6.54
CA SER A 60 1.33 -9.02 -5.96
C SER A 60 1.86 -9.22 -4.54
N GLU A 61 3.08 -8.73 -4.29
CA GLU A 61 3.91 -9.16 -3.17
C GLU A 61 3.57 -8.55 -1.80
N ASN A 62 2.68 -7.56 -1.70
CA ASN A 62 2.51 -6.85 -0.42
C ASN A 62 1.07 -6.59 0.03
N PHE A 63 0.13 -6.22 -0.83
CA PHE A 63 -1.26 -6.02 -0.40
C PHE A 63 -2.02 -7.35 -0.33
N PHE A 64 -1.91 -8.15 -1.39
CA PHE A 64 -2.54 -9.46 -1.46
C PHE A 64 -1.86 -10.46 -0.52
N ASN A 65 -0.55 -10.61 -0.51
CA ASN A 65 0.10 -11.56 0.41
C ASN A 65 -0.15 -11.25 1.89
N ILE A 66 -0.14 -9.99 2.34
CA ILE A 66 -0.45 -9.64 3.73
C ILE A 66 -1.93 -9.88 4.03
N LEU A 67 -2.83 -9.50 3.12
CA LEU A 67 -4.26 -9.69 3.33
C LEU A 67 -4.67 -11.17 3.24
N TRP A 68 -4.03 -11.96 2.38
CA TRP A 68 -4.34 -13.37 2.14
C TRP A 68 -3.62 -14.28 3.12
N GLY A 69 -2.37 -13.99 3.47
CA GLY A 69 -1.68 -14.61 4.61
C GLY A 69 -2.52 -14.43 5.87
N ASN A 70 -2.85 -13.19 6.25
CA ASN A 70 -3.61 -12.94 7.48
C ASN A 70 -5.09 -13.37 7.42
N ALA A 71 -5.75 -13.40 6.25
CA ALA A 71 -7.17 -13.78 6.15
C ALA A 71 -7.41 -15.27 5.82
N LEU A 72 -6.40 -15.97 5.29
CA LEU A 72 -6.49 -17.40 4.96
C LEU A 72 -5.60 -18.30 5.82
N GLU A 73 -4.46 -17.86 6.36
CA GLU A 73 -3.74 -18.62 7.42
C GLU A 73 -4.54 -18.68 8.71
N ASP A 74 -5.52 -17.80 8.81
CA ASP A 74 -6.61 -17.85 9.76
C ASP A 74 -7.56 -19.05 9.56
N LYS A 75 -7.08 -20.08 8.85
CA LYS A 75 -7.70 -21.39 8.72
C LYS A 75 -7.82 -22.12 10.05
N LEU A 76 -7.19 -21.68 11.15
CA LEU A 76 -7.18 -22.48 12.39
C LEU A 76 -7.29 -21.75 13.74
N ASN A 77 -7.22 -20.42 13.87
CA ASN A 77 -7.22 -19.80 15.23
C ASN A 77 -8.13 -18.56 15.50
N ILE A 78 -8.64 -17.80 14.53
CA ILE A 78 -9.70 -16.79 14.83
C ILE A 78 -11.10 -17.44 14.97
N PHE A 79 -11.21 -18.73 14.65
CA PHE A 79 -12.47 -19.48 14.68
C PHE A 79 -12.96 -19.94 16.06
N LYS A 80 -12.21 -19.71 17.16
CA LYS A 80 -12.62 -20.15 18.51
C LYS A 80 -13.31 -19.10 19.38
N ASN A 81 -13.35 -17.82 19.01
CA ASN A 81 -14.11 -16.82 19.77
C ASN A 81 -15.44 -16.46 19.11
N SER A 82 -16.43 -17.30 19.41
CA SER A 82 -17.85 -17.13 19.15
C SER A 82 -18.45 -15.96 19.95
N ASN A 83 -18.09 -14.73 19.60
CA ASN A 83 -18.87 -13.55 19.98
C ASN A 83 -19.55 -13.01 18.72
N HIS A 84 -20.73 -13.59 18.43
CA HIS A 84 -21.60 -13.17 17.34
C HIS A 84 -22.04 -11.72 17.56
N LYS A 85 -21.33 -10.77 16.95
CA LYS A 85 -21.77 -9.37 16.91
C LYS A 85 -22.79 -9.23 15.78
N ASP A 86 -24.03 -8.95 16.16
CA ASP A 86 -25.09 -8.62 15.20
C ASP A 86 -24.75 -7.32 14.47
N PHE A 87 -24.77 -7.39 13.14
CA PHE A 87 -24.63 -6.23 12.28
C PHE A 87 -25.98 -5.53 12.18
N LYS A 88 -26.26 -4.59 13.07
CA LYS A 88 -27.35 -3.61 12.87
C LYS A 88 -26.73 -2.24 12.72
N LYS A 89 -26.43 -1.85 11.48
CA LYS A 89 -25.93 -0.52 11.16
C LYS A 89 -27.11 0.33 10.69
N THR A 90 -27.54 1.27 11.52
CA THR A 90 -28.60 2.23 11.18
C THR A 90 -28.08 3.40 10.33
N ASN A 91 -26.76 3.59 10.22
CA ASN A 91 -26.12 4.62 9.38
C ASN A 91 -24.95 4.05 8.58
N LEU A 92 -25.21 3.51 7.38
CA LEU A 92 -24.19 3.11 6.41
C LEU A 92 -23.68 4.35 5.66
N SER A 93 -22.35 4.52 5.58
CA SER A 93 -21.76 5.53 4.70
C SER A 93 -22.01 5.13 3.23
N GLU A 94 -22.09 6.10 2.33
CA GLU A 94 -22.23 5.86 0.89
C GLU A 94 -21.14 4.90 0.35
N LYS A 95 -19.93 5.00 0.88
CA LYS A 95 -18.81 4.09 0.58
C LYS A 95 -19.06 2.66 1.03
N ASP A 96 -19.75 2.46 2.15
CA ASP A 96 -20.09 1.12 2.65
C ASP A 96 -21.19 0.49 1.81
N ARG A 97 -22.16 1.30 1.36
CA ARG A 97 -23.22 0.84 0.46
C ARG A 97 -22.66 0.38 -0.87
N TYR A 98 -21.73 1.15 -1.44
CA TYR A 98 -21.00 0.77 -2.65
C TYR A 98 -20.16 -0.52 -2.45
N ALA A 99 -19.51 -0.68 -1.30
CA ALA A 99 -18.77 -1.89 -0.98
C ALA A 99 -19.68 -3.14 -0.88
N LEU A 100 -20.89 -3.00 -0.33
CA LEU A 100 -21.88 -4.09 -0.29
C LEU A 100 -22.40 -4.45 -1.69
N GLU A 101 -22.59 -3.45 -2.56
CA GLU A 101 -22.97 -3.65 -3.96
C GLU A 101 -21.90 -4.45 -4.72
N ILE A 102 -20.61 -4.12 -4.55
CA ILE A 102 -19.50 -4.88 -5.16
C ILE A 102 -19.50 -6.35 -4.73
N LEU A 103 -19.85 -6.64 -3.47
CA LEU A 103 -19.97 -8.01 -2.97
C LEU A 103 -21.28 -8.70 -3.37
N GLY A 104 -22.24 -7.96 -3.92
CA GLY A 104 -23.57 -8.42 -4.27
C GLY A 104 -24.42 -8.75 -3.04
N LEU A 105 -24.31 -7.95 -1.98
CA LEU A 105 -25.01 -8.12 -0.71
C LEU A 105 -25.96 -6.94 -0.43
N LYS A 106 -27.05 -7.22 0.28
CA LYS A 106 -28.02 -6.20 0.73
C LYS A 106 -27.49 -5.44 1.95
N CYS A 107 -28.07 -4.26 2.21
CA CYS A 107 -27.68 -3.34 3.29
C CYS A 107 -27.79 -3.96 4.70
N GLU A 108 -28.68 -4.94 4.90
CA GLU A 108 -28.95 -5.58 6.19
C GLU A 108 -28.30 -6.97 6.31
N THR A 109 -27.03 -7.10 5.95
CA THR A 109 -26.33 -8.40 5.99
C THR A 109 -25.44 -8.54 7.22
N LYS A 110 -25.45 -9.73 7.84
CA LYS A 110 -24.57 -10.02 8.98
C LYS A 110 -23.12 -10.10 8.51
N TRP A 111 -22.17 -9.76 9.40
CA TRP A 111 -20.74 -9.86 9.10
C TRP A 111 -20.32 -11.28 8.66
N SER A 112 -20.93 -12.30 9.25
CA SER A 112 -20.74 -13.71 8.84
C SER A 112 -21.05 -13.95 7.36
N ASP A 113 -22.11 -13.33 6.85
CA ASP A 113 -22.53 -13.50 5.45
C ASP A 113 -21.61 -12.74 4.50
N ILE A 114 -21.14 -11.55 4.91
CA ILE A 114 -20.10 -10.78 4.20
C ILE A 114 -18.83 -11.63 4.06
N GLN A 115 -18.38 -12.26 5.14
CA GLN A 115 -17.20 -13.13 5.14
C GLN A 115 -17.38 -14.36 4.23
N LYS A 116 -18.54 -15.03 4.29
CA LYS A 116 -18.85 -16.17 3.42
C LYS A 116 -18.82 -15.76 1.95
N LYS A 117 -19.46 -14.65 1.60
CA LYS A 117 -19.52 -14.17 0.21
C LYS A 117 -18.14 -13.78 -0.31
N PHE A 118 -17.36 -13.07 0.51
CA PHE A 118 -15.96 -12.74 0.19
C PHE A 118 -15.15 -13.99 -0.12
N LYS A 119 -15.22 -15.02 0.74
CA LYS A 119 -14.52 -16.30 0.52
C LYS A 119 -14.91 -16.98 -0.80
N THR A 120 -16.19 -16.96 -1.14
CA THR A 120 -16.66 -17.53 -2.42
C THR A 120 -16.11 -16.77 -3.62
N LEU A 121 -16.11 -15.43 -3.58
CA LEU A 121 -15.59 -14.58 -4.66
C LEU A 121 -14.06 -14.73 -4.81
N VAL A 122 -13.35 -14.76 -3.70
CA VAL A 122 -11.91 -15.02 -3.61
C VAL A 122 -11.54 -16.35 -4.26
N LYS A 123 -12.22 -17.43 -3.89
CA LYS A 123 -11.98 -18.76 -4.49
C LYS A 123 -12.32 -18.82 -5.97
N LYS A 124 -13.28 -18.00 -6.43
CA LYS A 124 -13.69 -17.94 -7.84
C LYS A 124 -12.66 -17.20 -8.69
N TYR A 125 -12.14 -16.08 -8.19
CA TYR A 125 -11.25 -15.18 -8.94
C TYR A 125 -9.77 -15.32 -8.58
N HIS A 126 -9.39 -16.41 -7.91
CA HIS A 126 -7.99 -16.66 -7.54
C HIS A 126 -7.08 -16.78 -8.77
N PRO A 127 -5.88 -16.17 -8.78
CA PRO A 127 -4.94 -16.27 -9.90
C PRO A 127 -4.55 -17.71 -10.24
N ASP A 128 -4.35 -18.59 -9.25
CA ASP A 128 -3.99 -20.01 -9.51
C ASP A 128 -5.06 -20.74 -10.33
N LYS A 129 -6.35 -20.41 -10.14
CA LYS A 129 -7.44 -21.05 -10.88
C LYS A 129 -7.71 -20.39 -12.23
N ASN A 130 -7.29 -19.14 -12.40
CA ASN A 130 -7.62 -18.32 -13.56
C ASN A 130 -6.38 -17.96 -14.39
N HIS A 131 -5.28 -18.70 -14.18
CA HIS A 131 -4.01 -18.57 -14.92
C HIS A 131 -3.50 -17.13 -15.03
N GLY A 132 -3.70 -16.31 -13.98
CA GLY A 132 -3.22 -14.92 -13.95
C GLY A 132 -3.92 -13.97 -14.94
N SER A 133 -5.16 -14.25 -15.36
CA SER A 133 -5.90 -13.34 -16.23
C SER A 133 -6.16 -11.98 -15.56
N LYS A 134 -5.67 -10.91 -16.19
CA LYS A 134 -5.76 -9.52 -15.73
C LYS A 134 -7.18 -9.07 -15.39
N LYS A 135 -8.19 -9.58 -16.12
CA LYS A 135 -9.61 -9.25 -15.89
C LYS A 135 -10.07 -9.73 -14.51
N TYR A 136 -9.71 -10.95 -14.11
CA TYR A 136 -10.12 -11.51 -12.82
C TYR A 136 -9.31 -10.94 -11.67
N GLU A 137 -8.05 -10.60 -11.91
CA GLU A 137 -7.22 -9.86 -10.96
C GLU A 137 -7.85 -8.51 -10.60
N ASP A 138 -8.31 -7.75 -11.59
CA ASP A 138 -8.94 -6.45 -11.34
C ASP A 138 -10.28 -6.55 -10.61
N ILE A 139 -11.05 -7.62 -10.86
CA ILE A 139 -12.26 -7.92 -10.08
C ILE A 139 -11.89 -8.28 -8.64
N LEU A 140 -10.87 -9.11 -8.45
CA LEU A 140 -10.40 -9.52 -7.13
C LEU A 140 -9.92 -8.32 -6.30
N LYS A 141 -9.19 -7.38 -6.92
CA LYS A 141 -8.81 -6.08 -6.31
C LYS A 141 -10.01 -5.32 -5.79
N LYS A 142 -11.05 -5.14 -6.62
CA LYS A 142 -12.28 -4.45 -6.22
C LYS A 142 -12.97 -5.12 -5.04
N VAL A 143 -13.07 -6.46 -5.07
CA VAL A 143 -13.67 -7.26 -4.00
C VAL A 143 -12.88 -7.13 -2.68
N THR A 144 -11.55 -7.18 -2.73
CA THR A 144 -10.70 -7.01 -1.55
C THR A 144 -10.80 -5.61 -0.96
N LEU A 145 -10.82 -4.57 -1.81
CA LEU A 145 -10.97 -3.19 -1.36
C LEU A 145 -12.32 -2.98 -0.65
N ALA A 146 -13.40 -3.50 -1.24
CA ALA A 146 -14.74 -3.46 -0.63
C ALA A 146 -14.76 -4.15 0.75
N TYR A 147 -14.16 -5.34 0.88
CA TYR A 147 -14.07 -6.04 2.15
C TYR A 147 -13.29 -5.26 3.22
N SER A 148 -12.16 -4.66 2.85
CA SER A 148 -11.34 -3.84 3.75
C SER A 148 -12.12 -2.63 4.26
N GLN A 149 -12.86 -1.95 3.37
CA GLN A 149 -13.71 -0.82 3.74
C GLN A 149 -14.78 -1.22 4.77
N LEU A 150 -15.47 -2.34 4.54
CA LEU A 150 -16.48 -2.85 5.47
C LEU A 150 -15.87 -3.25 6.83
N LYS A 151 -14.66 -3.84 6.82
CA LYS A 151 -13.92 -4.19 8.05
C LYS A 151 -13.57 -2.95 8.88
N LEU A 152 -13.05 -1.90 8.24
CA LEU A 152 -12.73 -0.63 8.91
C LEU A 152 -13.99 0.01 9.50
N SER A 153 -15.08 0.00 8.73
CA SER A 153 -16.37 0.52 9.15
C SER A 153 -16.96 -0.21 10.36
N ILE A 154 -16.63 -1.48 10.57
CA ILE A 154 -17.02 -2.23 11.79
C ILE A 154 -16.13 -1.88 12.96
N ASN A 155 -14.81 -1.79 12.75
CA ASN A 155 -13.88 -1.46 13.83
C ASN A 155 -14.12 -0.05 14.39
N LYS A 156 -14.61 0.89 13.58
CA LYS A 156 -15.00 2.24 14.04
C LYS A 156 -16.22 2.28 14.97
N ILE A 157 -17.04 1.22 14.98
CA ILE A 157 -18.23 1.13 15.85
C ILE A 157 -17.82 0.63 17.25
N LYS A 158 -16.60 0.12 17.41
CA LYS A 158 -16.08 -0.43 18.66
C LYS A 158 -15.37 0.65 19.47
#